data_AF-A0A3D5Y8B5-F1
#
_entry.id   AF-A0A3D5Y8B5-F1
#
_cell.length_a   1.000
_cell.length_b   1.000
_cell.length_c   1.000
_cell.angle_alpha   90.00
_cell.angle_beta   90.00
_cell.angle_gamma   90.00
#
_symmetry.space_group_name_H-M   'P 1'
#
loop_
_entity.id
_entity.type
_entity.pdbx_description
1 polymer ?
#
loop_
_entity_poly.entity_id
_entity_poly.type
_entity_poly.pdbx_seq_one_letter_code
_entity_poly.pdbx_strand_id
1 'polypeptide(L)'
;KYIPADAIDDAVLDKLKTGDYVGIYSKDDGLDVSHVGIIIQAQGTTLLRHASSLAGKVADEDLKKHIAKKEGLVVLRPRYF
;
A
#
# COMPACT_ATOMS: atom_id res chain seq x y z
N LYS A 1 -1.78 -1.89 13.82
CA LYS A 1 -2.74 -2.86 13.25
C LYS A 1 -2.50 -2.91 11.74
N TYR A 2 -2.57 -4.07 11.11
CA TYR A 2 -2.38 -4.23 9.66
C TYR A 2 -3.56 -5.03 9.08
N ILE A 3 -3.73 -4.97 7.76
CA ILE A 3 -4.65 -5.78 6.98
C ILE A 3 -3.84 -6.90 6.33
N PRO A 4 -4.09 -8.18 6.65
CA PRO A 4 -3.42 -9.31 5.99
C PRO A 4 -3.61 -9.27 4.47
N ALA A 5 -2.60 -9.68 3.70
CA ALA A 5 -2.64 -9.55 2.24
C ALA A 5 -3.77 -10.36 1.57
N ASP A 6 -4.14 -11.51 2.14
CA ASP A 6 -5.25 -12.36 1.70
C ASP A 6 -6.64 -11.73 1.95
N ALA A 7 -6.71 -10.78 2.88
CA ALA A 7 -7.92 -10.01 3.18
C ALA A 7 -8.06 -8.72 2.34
N ILE A 8 -7.08 -8.39 1.49
CA ILE A 8 -7.14 -7.20 0.62
C ILE A 8 -7.93 -7.54 -0.64
N ASP A 9 -9.25 -7.53 -0.48
CA ASP A 9 -10.23 -7.68 -1.55
C ASP A 9 -10.71 -6.32 -2.11
N ASP A 10 -11.62 -6.37 -3.07
CA ASP A 10 -12.14 -5.16 -3.71
C ASP A 10 -12.89 -4.25 -2.71
N ALA A 11 -13.55 -4.83 -1.70
CA ALA A 11 -14.23 -4.07 -0.66
C ALA A 11 -13.26 -3.33 0.28
N VAL A 12 -12.05 -3.86 0.50
CA VAL A 12 -10.96 -3.15 1.17
C VAL A 12 -10.39 -2.05 0.28
N LEU A 13 -10.12 -2.35 -0.99
CA LEU A 13 -9.56 -1.39 -1.95
C LEU A 13 -10.47 -0.17 -2.13
N ASP A 14 -11.78 -0.36 -2.18
CA ASP A 14 -12.79 0.71 -2.29
C ASP A 14 -12.80 1.67 -1.09
N LYS A 15 -12.29 1.25 0.07
CA LYS A 15 -12.19 2.09 1.27
C LYS A 15 -10.93 2.95 1.31
N LEU A 16 -9.93 2.60 0.50
CA LEU A 16 -8.71 3.37 0.36
C LEU A 16 -8.99 4.64 -0.44
N LYS A 17 -8.27 5.72 -0.14
CA LYS A 17 -8.43 7.02 -0.79
C LYS A 17 -7.09 7.52 -1.31
N THR A 18 -7.14 8.27 -2.40
CA THR A 18 -5.97 9.02 -2.87
C THR A 18 -5.39 9.86 -1.73
N GLY A 19 -4.08 9.72 -1.49
CA GLY A 19 -3.39 10.40 -0.40
C GLY A 19 -3.26 9.59 0.90
N ASP A 20 -3.87 8.40 1.00
CA ASP A 20 -3.56 7.48 2.08
C ASP A 20 -2.09 7.07 2.00
N TYR A 21 -1.39 7.20 3.13
CA TYR A 21 -0.03 6.70 3.27
C TYR A 21 -0.09 5.24 3.70
N VAL A 22 0.68 4.40 3.02
CA VAL A 22 0.64 2.96 3.27
C VAL A 22 2.03 2.38 3.47
N GLY A 23 2.09 1.36 4.32
CA GLY A 23 3.29 0.58 4.61
C GLY A 23 3.05 -0.91 4.35
N ILE A 24 4.04 -1.58 3.76
CA ILE A 24 4.07 -3.03 3.61
C ILE A 24 4.52 -3.62 4.95
N TYR A 25 3.60 -4.28 5.65
CA TYR A 25 3.88 -4.93 6.93
C TYR A 25 4.99 -5.97 6.77
N SER A 26 5.93 -5.99 7.74
CA SER A 26 6.94 -7.03 7.85
C SER A 26 6.73 -7.87 9.10
N LYS A 27 7.07 -9.16 8.99
CA LYS A 27 7.13 -10.10 10.11
C LYS A 27 8.56 -10.28 10.65
N ASP A 28 9.53 -9.62 10.04
CA ASP A 28 10.94 -9.74 10.43
C ASP A 28 11.14 -9.15 11.83
N ASP A 29 11.91 -9.86 12.67
CA ASP A 29 12.16 -9.44 14.04
C ASP A 29 12.86 -8.06 14.07
N GLY A 30 12.23 -7.11 14.78
CA GLY A 30 12.73 -5.74 14.89
C GLY A 30 12.35 -4.81 13.72
N LEU A 31 11.54 -5.26 12.76
CA LEU A 31 11.06 -4.45 11.63
C LEU A 31 9.54 -4.60 11.43
N ASP A 32 8.81 -3.51 11.58
CA ASP A 32 7.35 -3.47 11.45
C ASP A 32 6.87 -3.15 10.02
N VAL A 33 7.62 -2.33 9.28
CA VAL A 33 7.32 -1.92 7.90
C VAL A 33 8.57 -1.97 7.03
N SER A 34 8.50 -2.68 5.90
CA SER A 34 9.64 -2.89 4.99
C SER A 34 9.68 -1.91 3.81
N HIS A 35 8.53 -1.38 3.40
CA HIS A 35 8.42 -0.46 2.27
C HIS A 35 7.18 0.41 2.40
N VAL A 36 7.17 1.58 1.76
CA VAL A 36 6.09 2.57 1.91
C VAL A 36 5.72 3.23 0.59
N GLY A 37 4.51 3.79 0.53
CA GLY A 37 4.04 4.58 -0.60
C GLY A 37 2.74 5.31 -0.31
N ILE A 38 2.15 5.88 -1.36
CA ILE A 38 0.91 6.64 -1.30
C ILE A 38 -0.12 6.00 -2.22
N ILE A 39 -1.35 5.85 -1.75
CA ILE A 39 -2.46 5.38 -2.57
C ILE A 39 -2.86 6.44 -3.58
N ILE A 40 -3.07 6.02 -4.83
CA ILE A 40 -3.66 6.80 -5.90
C ILE A 40 -4.86 6.01 -6.46
N GLN A 41 -6.07 6.54 -6.30
CA GLN A 41 -7.25 6.02 -7.00
C GLN A 41 -7.28 6.62 -8.41
N ALA A 42 -7.22 5.77 -9.44
CA ALA A 42 -7.21 6.19 -10.84
C ALA A 42 -8.07 5.24 -11.69
N GLN A 43 -9.10 5.77 -12.35
CA GLN A 43 -9.92 5.03 -13.33
C GLN A 43 -10.43 3.66 -12.83
N GLY A 44 -10.88 3.60 -11.57
CA GLY A 44 -11.38 2.36 -10.97
C GLY A 44 -10.29 1.36 -10.54
N THR A 45 -9.02 1.76 -10.59
CA THR A 45 -7.89 0.96 -10.09
C THR A 45 -7.23 1.68 -8.93
N THR A 46 -6.85 0.92 -7.90
CA THR A 46 -6.05 1.41 -6.79
C THR A 46 -4.57 1.17 -7.06
N LEU A 47 -3.81 2.25 -7.19
CA LEU A 47 -2.37 2.23 -7.44
C LEU A 47 -1.59 2.59 -6.17
N LEU A 48 -0.39 2.02 -6.06
CA LEU A 48 0.65 2.40 -5.12
C LEU A 48 1.67 3.28 -5.84
N ARG A 49 1.77 4.56 -5.45
CA ARG A 49 2.87 5.44 -5.84
C ARG A 49 4.00 5.31 -4.83
N HIS A 50 5.16 4.83 -5.26
CA HIS A 50 6.30 4.58 -4.36
C HIS A 50 7.65 4.79 -5.05
N ALA A 51 8.69 5.01 -4.26
CA ALA A 51 10.06 5.08 -4.76
C ALA A 51 10.60 3.66 -4.96
N SER A 52 10.54 3.17 -6.20
CA SER A 52 10.90 1.80 -6.53
C SER A 52 12.41 1.68 -6.76
N SER A 53 13.07 0.85 -5.96
CA SER A 53 14.48 0.49 -6.16
C SER A 53 14.70 -0.26 -7.48
N LEU A 54 13.73 -1.09 -7.88
CA LEU A 54 13.76 -1.83 -9.14
C LEU A 54 13.64 -0.92 -10.36
N ALA A 55 12.80 0.12 -10.29
CA ALA A 55 12.62 1.07 -11.39
C ALA A 55 13.65 2.22 -11.36
N GLY A 56 14.33 2.44 -10.23
CA GLY A 56 15.25 3.56 -10.02
C GLY A 56 14.57 4.93 -9.97
N LYS A 57 13.25 4.96 -9.77
CA LYS A 57 12.43 6.18 -9.78
C LYS A 57 11.11 5.98 -9.04
N VAL A 58 10.38 7.07 -8.84
CA VAL A 58 8.98 7.00 -8.41
C VAL A 58 8.14 6.37 -9.52
N ALA A 59 7.38 5.35 -9.15
CA ALA A 59 6.52 4.60 -10.07
C ALA A 59 5.15 4.39 -9.45
N ASP A 60 4.15 4.23 -10.33
CA ASP A 60 2.79 3.84 -9.97
C ASP A 60 2.59 2.37 -10.37
N GLU A 61 2.27 1.52 -9.40
CA GLU A 61 2.03 0.09 -9.61
C GLU A 61 0.66 -0.32 -9.07
N ASP A 62 0.06 -1.34 -9.65
CA ASP A 62 -1.20 -1.93 -9.16
C ASP A 62 -1.02 -2.46 -7.72
N LEU A 63 -1.79 -1.91 -6.77
CA LEU A 63 -1.64 -2.24 -5.35
C LEU A 63 -1.94 -3.71 -5.08
N LYS A 64 -3.00 -4.26 -5.69
CA LYS A 64 -3.44 -5.65 -5.45
C LYS A 64 -2.37 -6.62 -5.93
N LYS A 65 -1.79 -6.38 -7.10
CA LYS A 65 -0.67 -7.18 -7.63
C LYS A 65 0.59 -7.03 -6.79
N HIS A 66 0.89 -5.81 -6.33
CA HIS A 66 2.07 -5.54 -5.52
C HIS A 66 2.01 -6.23 -4.15
N ILE A 67 0.84 -6.23 -3.50
CA ILE A 67 0.67 -6.78 -2.14
C ILE A 67 0.44 -8.29 -2.10
N ALA A 68 0.00 -8.91 -3.21
CA ALA A 68 -0.31 -10.35 -3.27
C ALA A 68 0.85 -11.29 -2.87
N LYS A 69 2.10 -10.81 -2.88
CA LYS A 69 3.30 -11.55 -2.47
C LYS A 69 3.90 -11.07 -1.15
N LYS A 70 3.14 -10.32 -0.35
CA LYS A 70 3.59 -9.66 0.89
C LYS A 70 2.70 -10.07 2.06
N GLU A 71 3.10 -9.70 3.27
CA GLU A 71 2.41 -10.12 4.50
C GLU A 71 1.14 -9.31 4.80
N GLY A 72 1.13 -8.03 4.44
CA GLY A 72 -0.05 -7.19 4.65
C GLY A 72 0.23 -5.69 4.53
N LEU A 73 -0.79 -4.90 4.78
CA LEU A 73 -0.81 -3.46 4.56
C LEU A 73 -1.17 -2.71 5.85
N VAL A 74 -0.36 -1.71 6.19
CA VAL A 74 -0.69 -0.68 7.19
C VAL A 74 -1.19 0.54 6.44
N VAL A 75 -2.28 1.16 6.91
CA VAL A 75 -2.89 2.33 6.26
C VAL A 75 -2.99 3.48 7.25
N LEU A 76 -2.51 4.65 6.85
CA LEU A 76 -2.57 5.90 7.59
C LEU A 76 -3.22 6.97 6.70
N ARG A 77 -4.26 7.64 7.22
CA ARG A 77 -4.96 8.71 6.52
C ARG A 77 -4.65 10.06 7.17
N PRO A 78 -3.99 11.00 6.46
CA PRO A 78 -3.74 12.32 7.00
C PRO A 78 -5.06 13.06 7.27
N ARG A 79 -5.11 13.84 8.35
CA ARG A 79 -6.21 14.76 8.66
C ARG A 79 -5.65 16.17 8.54
N TYR A 80 -6.25 16.96 7.66
CA TYR A 80 -5.93 18.38 7.54
C TYR A 80 -6.72 19.16 8.60
N PHE A 81 -6.08 20.16 9.20
CA PHE A 81 -6.67 21.08 10.18
C PHE A 81 -7.22 22.32 9.50
#